data_AF-A0A970I0B9-F1
#
_entry.id   AF-A0A970I0B9-F1
#
_cell.length_a   1.000
_cell.length_b   1.000
_cell.length_c   1.000
_cell.angle_alpha   90.00
_cell.angle_beta   90.00
_cell.angle_gamma   90.00
#
_symmetry.space_group_name_H-M   'P 1'
#
loop_
_entity.id
_entity.type
_entity.pdbx_description
1 polymer ?
#
loop_
_entity_poly.entity_id
_entity_poly.type
_entity_poly.pdbx_seq_one_letter_code
_entity_poly.pdbx_strand_id
1 'polypeptide(L)' 'MTKRRDFIKKSAMGTAAIAIGGVGLSAKSYGSVRGANERITVAVIGIRGQGGGHINTWCRMKDEQNVRLKTICDVDEEYF' A
#
# COMPACT_ATOMS: atom_id res chain seq x y z
N MET A 1 39.71 -11.14 -15.56
CA MET A 1 39.04 -11.70 -16.76
C MET A 1 37.74 -12.36 -16.32
N THR A 2 36.60 -11.71 -16.54
CA THR A 2 35.28 -12.27 -16.19
C THR A 2 34.97 -13.45 -17.10
N LYS A 3 34.86 -14.67 -16.55
CA LYS A 3 34.47 -15.84 -17.35
C LYS A 3 32.96 -15.79 -17.58
N ARG A 4 32.51 -16.11 -18.80
CA ARG A 4 31.08 -16.24 -19.17
C ARG A 4 30.28 -17.04 -18.14
N ARG A 5 30.88 -18.09 -17.60
CA ARG A 5 30.29 -18.98 -16.59
C ARG A 5 30.04 -18.28 -15.25
N ASP A 6 30.89 -17.34 -14.86
CA ASP A 6 30.73 -16.57 -13.63
C ASP A 6 29.65 -15.49 -13.80
N PHE A 7 29.54 -14.91 -15.00
CA PHE A 7 28.44 -14.01 -15.34
C PHE A 7 27.09 -14.74 -15.27
N ILE A 8 26.98 -15.91 -15.92
CA ILE A 8 25.74 -16.71 -15.90
C ILE A 8 25.36 -17.11 -14.47
N LYS A 9 26.33 -17.56 -13.65
CA LYS A 9 26.06 -17.90 -12.24
C LYS A 9 25.57 -16.70 -11.44
N LYS A 10 26.21 -15.54 -11.57
CA LYS A 10 25.81 -14.31 -10.87
C LYS A 10 24.42 -13.82 -11.32
N SER A 11 24.15 -13.84 -12.62
CA SER A 11 22.85 -13.48 -13.16
C SER A 11 21.75 -14.43 -12.71
N ALA A 12 22.01 -15.75 -12.72
CA ALA A 12 21.07 -16.75 -12.21
C ALA A 12 20.79 -16.58 -10.71
N MET A 13 21.82 -16.32 -9.90
CA MET A 13 21.67 -16.04 -8.47
C MET A 13 20.88 -14.74 -8.22
N GLY A 14 21.15 -13.68 -8.99
CA GLY A 14 20.43 -12.41 -8.89
C GLY A 14 18.94 -12.55 -9.25
N THR A 15 18.64 -13.24 -10.35
CA THR A 15 17.24 -13.51 -10.76
C THR A 15 16.52 -14.40 -9.76
N ALA A 16 17.18 -15.43 -9.22
CA ALA A 16 16.60 -16.27 -8.19
C ALA A 16 16.30 -15.48 -6.89
N ALA A 17 17.21 -14.58 -6.49
CA ALA A 17 17.01 -13.71 -5.33
C ALA A 17 15.83 -12.74 -5.54
N ILE A 18 15.66 -12.17 -6.74
CA ILE A 18 14.52 -11.31 -7.07
C ILE A 18 13.22 -12.13 -7.14
N ALA A 19 13.26 -13.34 -7.72
CA ALA A 19 12.10 -14.21 -7.78
C ALA A 19 11.63 -14.58 -6.35
N ILE A 20 12.54 -15.06 -5.50
CA ILE A 20 12.27 -15.43 -4.10
C ILE A 20 11.84 -14.22 -3.28
N GLY A 21 12.54 -13.08 -3.41
CA GLY A 21 12.18 -11.82 -2.74
C GLY A 21 10.88 -11.20 -3.25
N GLY A 22 10.50 -11.49 -4.50
CA GLY A 22 9.26 -11.04 -5.14
C GLY A 22 8.04 -11.91 -4.84
N VAL A 23 8.22 -13.18 -4.45
CA VAL A 23 7.08 -14.08 -4.10
C VAL A 23 6.26 -13.52 -2.93
N GLY A 24 6.89 -12.76 -2.02
CA GLY A 24 6.20 -12.09 -0.90
C GLY A 24 5.50 -10.77 -1.26
N LEU A 25 5.74 -10.23 -2.46
CA LEU A 25 5.21 -8.94 -2.89
C LEU A 25 4.10 -9.16 -3.90
N SER A 26 2.86 -9.25 -3.42
CA SER A 26 1.69 -9.31 -4.30
C SER A 26 1.63 -8.11 -5.26
N ALA A 27 0.99 -8.25 -6.41
CA ALA A 27 0.75 -7.14 -7.35
C ALA A 27 0.07 -5.94 -6.66
N LYS A 28 -0.76 -6.20 -5.65
CA LYS A 28 -1.36 -5.18 -4.77
C LYS A 28 -0.33 -4.42 -3.94
N SER A 29 0.72 -5.10 -3.45
CA SER A 29 1.85 -4.49 -2.75
C SER A 29 2.63 -3.57 -3.69
N TYR A 30 3.01 -4.03 -4.88
CA TYR A 30 3.72 -3.21 -5.87
C TYR A 30 2.89 -2.00 -6.34
N GLY A 31 1.60 -2.19 -6.60
CA GLY A 31 0.69 -1.08 -6.94
C GLY A 31 0.58 -0.03 -5.83
N SER A 32 0.77 -0.43 -4.57
CA SER A 32 0.73 0.48 -3.42
C SER A 32 1.99 1.31 -3.20
N VAL A 33 3.14 0.88 -3.78
CA VAL A 33 4.43 1.59 -3.72
C VAL A 33 4.39 2.88 -4.52
N ARG A 34 3.76 2.88 -5.69
CA ARG A 34 3.63 4.09 -6.51
C ARG A 34 2.77 5.12 -5.79
N GLY A 35 3.30 6.34 -5.63
CA GLY A 35 2.63 7.42 -4.92
C GLY A 35 2.61 7.25 -3.39
N ALA A 36 3.39 6.32 -2.83
CA ALA A 36 3.38 6.10 -1.38
C ALA A 36 3.88 7.30 -0.57
N ASN A 37 4.83 8.07 -1.10
CA ASN A 37 5.42 9.23 -0.42
C ASN A 37 4.50 10.44 -0.41
N GLU A 38 3.56 10.50 -1.36
CA GLU A 38 2.60 11.57 -1.59
C GLU A 38 1.23 11.23 -1.00
N ARG A 39 1.09 10.06 -0.36
CA ARG A 39 -0.18 9.57 0.17
C ARG A 39 -0.49 10.18 1.53
N ILE A 40 -1.58 10.93 1.61
CA ILE A 40 -2.09 11.41 2.89
C ILE A 40 -2.88 10.27 3.54
N THR A 41 -2.47 9.85 4.74
CA THR A 41 -3.16 8.80 5.51
C THR A 41 -3.97 9.42 6.63
N VAL A 42 -5.27 9.13 6.67
CA VAL A 42 -6.23 9.77 7.58
C VAL A 42 -6.93 8.71 8.42
N ALA A 43 -7.31 9.09 9.64
CA ALA A 43 -8.25 8.36 10.48
C ALA A 43 -9.44 9.26 10.86
N VAL A 44 -10.62 8.67 11.04
CA VAL A 44 -11.82 9.38 11.50
C VAL A 44 -12.30 8.78 12.82
N ILE A 45 -12.54 9.64 13.82
CA ILE A 45 -13.08 9.28 15.13
C ILE A 45 -14.51 9.81 15.21
N GLY A 46 -15.47 8.93 15.47
CA GLY A 46 -16.89 9.21 15.36
C GLY A 46 -17.39 9.01 13.92
N ILE A 47 -18.41 8.17 13.72
CA ILE A 47 -18.88 7.75 12.38
C ILE A 47 -20.25 8.31 12.00
N ARG A 48 -21.01 8.82 12.97
CA ARG A 48 -22.30 9.46 12.71
C ARG A 48 -22.12 10.90 12.23
N GLY A 49 -23.22 11.63 12.01
CA GLY A 49 -23.23 13.08 11.75
C GLY A 49 -22.09 13.57 10.85
N GLN A 50 -21.23 14.44 11.40
CA GLN A 50 -20.04 14.97 10.70
C GLN A 50 -19.00 13.91 10.35
N GLY A 51 -18.82 12.91 11.20
CA GLY A 51 -17.94 11.76 10.94
C GLY A 51 -18.26 11.06 9.63
N GLY A 52 -19.54 10.77 9.38
CA GLY A 52 -20.01 10.22 8.12
C GLY A 52 -19.73 11.12 6.91
N GLY A 53 -19.90 12.44 7.08
CA GLY A 53 -19.55 13.44 6.05
C GLY A 53 -18.05 13.46 5.73
N HIS A 54 -17.20 13.38 6.75
CA HIS A 54 -15.75 13.28 6.61
C HIS A 54 -15.35 11.98 5.91
N ILE A 55 -15.88 10.84 6.33
CA ILE A 55 -15.63 9.53 5.71
C ILE A 55 -15.92 9.57 4.21
N ASN A 56 -17.10 10.09 3.83
CA ASN A 56 -17.49 10.22 2.43
C ASN A 56 -16.56 11.14 1.63
N THR A 57 -16.18 12.28 2.21
CA THR A 57 -15.25 13.23 1.57
C THR A 57 -13.87 12.59 1.34
N TRP A 58 -13.29 11.97 2.36
CA TRP A 58 -11.98 11.32 2.25
C TRP A 58 -11.99 10.15 1.27
N CYS A 59 -13.07 9.36 1.23
CA CYS A 59 -13.23 8.28 0.27
C CYS A 59 -13.31 8.80 -1.18
N ARG A 60 -13.97 9.93 -1.43
CA ARG A 60 -14.02 10.56 -2.77
C ARG A 60 -12.65 11.06 -3.23
N MET A 61 -11.82 11.55 -2.31
CA MET A 61 -10.49 12.08 -2.61
C MET A 61 -9.43 10.99 -2.83
N LYS A 62 -9.79 9.71 -2.67
CA LYS A 62 -8.84 8.59 -2.71
C LYS A 62 -8.07 8.49 -4.02
N ASP A 63 -8.78 8.51 -5.14
CA ASP A 63 -8.17 8.26 -6.44
C ASP A 63 -7.59 9.53 -7.06
N GLU A 64 -8.23 10.69 -6.85
CA GLU A 64 -7.82 11.98 -7.41
C GLU A 64 -6.67 12.64 -6.65
N GLN A 65 -6.63 12.47 -5.33
CA GLN A 65 -5.68 13.17 -4.45
C GLN A 65 -4.83 12.20 -3.62
N ASN A 66 -4.89 10.90 -3.92
CA ASN A 66 -4.12 9.86 -3.24
C ASN A 66 -4.30 9.92 -1.70
N VAL A 67 -5.53 10.17 -1.25
CA VAL A 67 -5.88 10.14 0.18
C VAL A 67 -6.29 8.72 0.58
N ARG A 68 -5.84 8.26 1.74
CA ARG A 68 -6.20 6.95 2.28
C ARG A 68 -6.81 7.10 3.65
N LEU A 69 -8.13 6.92 3.73
CA LEU A 69 -8.80 6.64 4.99
C LEU A 69 -8.41 5.24 5.45
N LYS A 70 -7.54 5.17 6.47
CA LYS A 70 -6.94 3.91 6.93
C LYS A 70 -7.71 3.28 8.09
N THR A 71 -8.21 4.12 8.98
CA THR A 71 -8.83 3.66 10.23
C THR A 71 -10.05 4.51 10.54
N ILE A 72 -11.08 3.86 11.07
CA ILE A 72 -12.26 4.50 11.62
C ILE A 72 -12.45 3.91 13.01
N CYS A 73 -12.85 4.74 13.97
CA CYS A 73 -13.29 4.26 15.28
C CYS A 73 -14.50 5.06 15.78
N ASP A 74 -15.31 4.42 16.61
CA ASP A 74 -16.39 5.04 17.38
C ASP A 74 -16.44 4.37 18.77
N VAL A 75 -17.04 5.05 19.75
CA VAL A 75 -17.33 4.48 21.07
C VAL A 75 -18.66 3.73 21.08
N ASP A 76 -19.48 3.94 20.04
CA ASP A 76 -20.75 3.27 19.91
C ASP A 76 -20.60 1.80 19.50
N GLU A 77 -21.03 0.91 20.38
CA GLU A 77 -20.99 -0.55 20.23
C GLU A 77 -21.99 -1.09 19.20
N GLU A 78 -22.92 -0.28 18.67
CA GLU A 78 -23.83 -0.72 17.61
C GLU A 78 -23.06 -1.12 16.33
N TYR A 79 -21.89 -0.50 16.10
CA TYR A 79 -21.11 -0.66 14.86
C TYR A 79 -19.73 -1.32 15.07
N PHE A 80 -19.35 -1.65 16.31
CA PHE A 80 -18.04 -2.21 16.68
C PHE A 80 -18.17 -3.25 17.80
#